data_AF-A0A949BH05-F1
#
_entry.id   AF-A0A949BH05-F1
#
_cell.length_a   1.000
_cell.length_b   1.000
_cell.length_c   1.000
_cell.angle_alpha   90.00
_cell.angle_beta   90.00
_cell.angle_gamma   90.00
#
_symmetry.space_group_name_H-M   'P 1'
#
loop_
_entity.id
_entity.type
_entity.pdbx_description
1 polymer ?
#
loop_
_entity_poly.entity_id
_entity_poly.type
_entity_poly.pdbx_seq_one_letter_code
_entity_poly.pdbx_strand_id
1 'polypeptide(L)'
;MKFLKYLVSLKMALFFVHCSVLVIFFGAFISKTLRYERNYRIFPGGAIILPHAGGKVVLNDFAIDYYPGTFQPKEYRSRVCLPETGGPIKEYDIRVNHPLRYKGYSLYQASFEITAEVEIKLIHAQRVIWEGAWQPGDCLGIPGNSDLRVKFTRFLPDVYEDEKGIRQVRMDAVRNPAMELHIYNRGRLVQQQLVFCDGRKNKRKAGEEVLFEWQIKNFTTRSASILQVVKDPGVAIIWTGFIMLFLGLGMLLFKRQL
;
A
#
# COMPACT_ATOMS: atom_id res chain seq x y z
N MET A 1 40.97 -40.40 -26.94
CA MET A 1 39.48 -40.27 -26.91
C MET A 1 38.92 -39.60 -25.64
N LYS A 2 39.42 -39.88 -24.42
CA LYS A 2 38.96 -39.23 -23.16
C LYS A 2 39.19 -37.71 -23.11
N PHE A 3 40.35 -37.22 -23.56
CA PHE A 3 40.68 -35.80 -23.60
C PHE A 3 39.77 -34.96 -24.52
N LEU A 4 39.38 -35.51 -25.67
CA LEU A 4 38.47 -34.83 -26.60
C LEU A 4 37.04 -34.73 -26.01
N LYS A 5 36.57 -35.79 -25.35
CA LYS A 5 35.29 -35.78 -24.61
C LYS A 5 35.32 -34.77 -23.45
N TYR A 6 36.46 -34.62 -22.78
CA TYR A 6 36.67 -33.61 -21.75
C TYR A 6 36.55 -32.18 -22.30
N LEU A 7 37.30 -31.86 -23.37
CA LEU A 7 37.27 -30.56 -24.04
C LEU A 7 35.88 -30.18 -24.56
N VAL A 8 35.16 -31.11 -25.18
CA VAL A 8 33.79 -30.88 -25.65
C VAL A 8 32.86 -30.58 -24.47
N SER A 9 32.98 -31.33 -23.38
CA SER A 9 32.12 -31.12 -22.21
C SER A 9 32.40 -29.83 -21.45
N LEU A 10 33.66 -29.40 -21.38
CA LEU A 10 34.04 -28.12 -20.78
C LEU A 10 33.51 -26.94 -21.61
N LYS A 11 33.62 -27.03 -22.94
CA LYS A 11 33.04 -26.05 -23.87
C LYS A 11 31.52 -25.97 -23.73
N MET A 12 30.84 -27.11 -23.58
CA MET A 12 29.39 -27.15 -23.35
C MET A 12 29.03 -26.50 -22.01
N ALA A 13 29.72 -26.84 -20.92
CA ALA A 13 29.44 -26.24 -19.60
C ALA A 13 29.64 -24.71 -19.62
N LEU A 14 30.73 -24.24 -20.24
CA LEU A 14 31.01 -22.82 -20.42
C LEU A 14 29.94 -22.14 -21.29
N PHE A 15 29.48 -22.80 -22.35
CA PHE A 15 28.40 -22.31 -23.21
C PHE A 15 27.10 -22.12 -22.42
N PHE A 16 26.71 -23.10 -21.59
CA PHE A 16 25.51 -22.96 -20.72
C PHE A 16 25.61 -21.77 -19.79
N VAL A 17 26.78 -21.55 -19.17
CA VAL A 17 27.01 -20.39 -18.29
C VAL A 17 26.88 -19.08 -19.08
N HIS A 18 27.53 -18.93 -20.24
CA HIS A 18 27.46 -17.68 -21.01
C HIS A 18 26.06 -17.41 -21.55
N CYS A 19 25.41 -18.44 -22.11
CA CYS A 19 24.04 -18.33 -22.62
C CYS A 19 23.05 -17.98 -21.50
N SER A 20 23.22 -18.56 -20.30
CA SER A 20 22.37 -18.26 -19.15
C SER A 20 22.38 -16.79 -18.77
N VAL A 21 23.56 -16.14 -18.78
CA VAL A 21 23.69 -14.71 -18.48
C VAL A 21 22.96 -13.86 -19.51
N LEU A 22 23.05 -14.21 -20.80
CA LEU A 22 22.28 -13.53 -21.85
C LEU A 22 20.77 -13.71 -21.67
N VAL A 23 20.31 -14.92 -21.34
CA VAL A 23 18.89 -15.19 -21.06
C VAL A 23 18.40 -14.39 -19.84
N ILE A 24 19.20 -14.30 -18.77
CA ILE A 24 18.87 -13.49 -17.59
C ILE A 24 18.76 -12.02 -17.98
N PHE A 25 19.73 -11.47 -18.72
CA PHE A 25 19.68 -10.08 -19.17
C PHE A 25 18.48 -9.80 -20.08
N PHE A 26 18.16 -10.72 -20.99
CA PHE A 26 16.99 -10.61 -21.84
C PHE A 26 15.70 -10.65 -21.01
N GLY A 27 15.57 -11.57 -20.06
CA GLY A 27 14.44 -11.62 -19.13
C GLY A 27 14.30 -10.36 -18.28
N ALA A 28 15.42 -9.79 -17.81
CA ALA A 28 15.43 -8.52 -17.09
C ALA A 28 15.01 -7.34 -17.98
N PHE A 29 15.42 -7.33 -19.24
CA PHE A 29 14.97 -6.34 -20.23
C PHE A 29 13.46 -6.43 -20.47
N ILE A 30 12.93 -7.64 -20.65
CA ILE A 30 11.49 -7.88 -20.80
C ILE A 30 10.72 -7.46 -19.54
N SER A 31 11.21 -7.82 -18.35
CA SER A 31 10.61 -7.37 -17.08
C SER A 31 10.59 -5.83 -17.00
N LYS A 32 11.71 -5.16 -17.28
CA LYS A 32 11.78 -3.69 -17.26
C LYS A 32 10.79 -3.01 -18.21
N THR A 33 10.54 -3.62 -19.38
CA THR A 33 9.72 -3.00 -20.44
C THR A 33 8.24 -3.38 -20.38
N LEU A 34 7.92 -4.62 -19.99
CA LEU A 34 6.56 -5.17 -20.04
C LEU A 34 5.94 -5.43 -18.66
N ARG A 35 6.68 -5.25 -17.56
CA ARG A 35 6.13 -5.42 -16.21
C ARG A 35 5.04 -4.40 -15.95
N TYR A 36 3.89 -4.91 -15.53
CA TYR A 36 2.83 -4.11 -14.94
C TYR A 36 2.91 -4.22 -13.42
N GLU A 37 2.91 -3.08 -12.74
CA GLU A 37 2.85 -3.01 -11.29
C GLU A 37 2.07 -1.78 -10.84
N ARG A 38 1.07 -1.99 -9.98
CA ARG A 38 0.31 -0.89 -9.39
C ARG A 38 -0.24 -1.26 -8.02
N ASN A 39 -0.21 -0.30 -7.11
CA ASN A 39 -0.89 -0.38 -5.83
C ASN A 39 -2.32 0.16 -5.96
N TYR A 40 -3.27 -0.62 -5.50
CA TYR A 40 -4.68 -0.27 -5.43
C TYR A 40 -5.12 -0.17 -3.98
N ARG A 41 -5.58 1.01 -3.59
CA ARG A 41 -6.25 1.25 -2.32
C ARG A 41 -7.72 0.91 -2.48
N ILE A 42 -8.21 -0.07 -1.71
CA ILE A 42 -9.58 -0.56 -1.80
C ILE A 42 -10.20 -0.72 -0.42
N PHE A 43 -11.45 -0.29 -0.28
CA PHE A 43 -12.27 -0.54 0.89
C PHE A 43 -13.12 -1.80 0.68
N PRO A 44 -13.58 -2.47 1.76
CA PRO A 44 -14.60 -3.51 1.66
C PRO A 44 -15.80 -3.05 0.81
N GLY A 45 -16.26 -3.92 -0.10
CA GLY A 45 -17.24 -3.62 -1.15
C GLY A 45 -16.66 -2.99 -2.42
N GLY A 46 -15.41 -2.52 -2.39
CA GLY A 46 -14.70 -1.95 -3.53
C GLY A 46 -14.20 -3.01 -4.52
N ALA A 47 -13.96 -2.60 -5.76
CA ALA A 47 -13.52 -3.48 -6.82
C ALA A 47 -12.35 -2.91 -7.64
N ILE A 48 -11.46 -3.79 -8.07
CA ILE A 48 -10.37 -3.52 -9.01
C ILE A 48 -10.68 -4.22 -10.33
N ILE A 49 -10.49 -3.51 -11.44
CA ILE A 49 -10.51 -4.10 -12.78
C ILE A 49 -9.05 -4.29 -13.19
N LEU A 50 -8.66 -5.55 -13.36
CA LEU A 50 -7.33 -5.92 -13.83
C LEU A 50 -7.19 -5.49 -15.30
N PRO A 51 -6.15 -4.70 -15.63
CA PRO A 51 -5.97 -4.21 -16.98
C PRO A 51 -5.66 -5.36 -17.94
N HIS A 52 -5.93 -5.19 -19.24
CA HIS A 52 -5.69 -6.15 -20.34
C HIS A 52 -6.43 -7.51 -20.26
N ALA A 53 -6.66 -8.06 -19.07
CA ALA A 53 -7.28 -9.37 -18.87
C ALA A 53 -8.77 -9.31 -18.52
N GLY A 54 -9.29 -8.11 -18.22
CA GLY A 54 -10.70 -7.89 -17.88
C GLY A 54 -11.18 -8.65 -16.64
N GLY A 55 -10.27 -9.06 -15.75
CA GLY A 55 -10.63 -9.72 -14.49
C GLY A 55 -11.10 -8.70 -13.47
N LYS A 56 -12.22 -8.95 -12.79
CA LYS A 56 -12.69 -8.14 -11.66
C LYS A 56 -12.30 -8.80 -10.35
N VAL A 57 -11.77 -8.03 -9.42
CA VAL A 57 -11.43 -8.47 -8.07
C VAL A 57 -12.19 -7.57 -7.11
N VAL A 58 -13.05 -8.14 -6.28
CA VAL A 58 -13.85 -7.38 -5.30
C VAL A 58 -13.33 -7.73 -3.92
N LEU A 59 -13.08 -6.72 -3.09
CA LEU A 59 -12.73 -6.94 -1.69
C LEU A 59 -14.02 -7.09 -0.89
N ASN A 60 -14.25 -8.28 -0.34
CA ASN A 60 -15.40 -8.53 0.52
C ASN A 60 -15.12 -8.00 1.93
N ASP A 61 -13.93 -8.29 2.45
CA ASP A 61 -13.53 -7.89 3.80
C ASP A 61 -12.00 -7.76 3.91
N PHE A 62 -11.55 -6.93 4.86
CA PHE A 62 -10.15 -6.79 5.23
C PHE A 62 -10.01 -6.82 6.74
N ALA A 63 -9.30 -7.83 7.24
CA ALA A 63 -9.08 -8.07 8.65
C ALA A 63 -7.59 -8.05 9.01
N ILE A 64 -7.30 -7.57 10.22
CA ILE A 64 -5.97 -7.60 10.83
C ILE A 64 -6.10 -8.40 12.13
N ASP A 65 -5.45 -9.56 12.18
CA ASP A 65 -5.33 -10.34 13.39
C ASP A 65 -4.12 -9.83 14.18
N TYR A 66 -4.26 -9.62 15.48
CA TYR A 66 -3.17 -9.15 16.36
C TYR A 66 -2.74 -10.26 17.33
N TYR A 67 -1.50 -10.19 17.82
CA TYR A 67 -1.08 -11.05 18.93
C TYR A 67 -1.86 -10.68 20.20
N PRO A 68 -2.37 -11.66 20.96
CA PRO A 68 -3.15 -11.41 22.17
C PRO A 68 -2.45 -10.45 23.13
N GLY A 69 -3.18 -9.43 23.61
CA GLY A 69 -2.65 -8.44 24.54
C GLY A 69 -1.69 -7.42 23.93
N THR A 70 -1.51 -7.40 22.60
CA THR A 70 -0.66 -6.43 21.89
C THR A 70 -1.39 -5.83 20.70
N PHE A 71 -0.83 -4.74 20.17
CA PHE A 71 -1.22 -4.20 18.86
C PHE A 71 -0.25 -4.63 17.75
N GLN A 72 0.55 -5.68 18.00
CA GLN A 72 1.44 -6.21 16.98
C GLN A 72 0.60 -7.04 16.00
N PRO A 73 0.59 -6.68 14.71
CA PRO A 73 -0.16 -7.42 13.70
C PRO A 73 0.48 -8.81 13.51
N LYS A 74 -0.35 -9.84 13.63
CA LYS A 74 -0.04 -11.25 13.39
C LYS A 74 -0.33 -11.63 11.94
N GLU A 75 -1.46 -11.18 11.40
CA GLU A 75 -1.87 -11.52 10.04
C GLU A 75 -2.66 -10.36 9.42
N TYR A 76 -2.43 -10.12 8.14
CA TYR A 76 -3.26 -9.24 7.31
C TYR A 76 -3.97 -10.11 6.29
N ARG A 77 -5.30 -10.07 6.28
CA ARG A 77 -6.11 -10.94 5.43
C ARG A 77 -7.11 -10.10 4.64
N SER A 78 -6.91 -10.08 3.33
CA SER A 78 -7.87 -9.52 2.38
C SER A 78 -8.69 -10.64 1.78
N ARG A 79 -9.96 -10.75 2.15
CA ARG A 79 -10.90 -11.69 1.55
C ARG A 79 -11.45 -11.08 0.28
N VAL A 80 -11.11 -11.66 -0.86
CA VAL A 80 -11.54 -11.18 -2.17
C VAL A 80 -12.44 -12.21 -2.84
N CYS A 81 -13.39 -11.75 -3.63
CA CYS A 81 -14.07 -12.59 -4.59
C CYS A 81 -13.72 -12.20 -6.02
N LEU A 82 -13.74 -13.21 -6.88
CA LEU A 82 -13.47 -13.08 -8.31
C LEU A 82 -14.78 -13.36 -9.06
N PRO A 83 -15.57 -12.32 -9.41
CA PRO A 83 -16.80 -12.53 -10.15
C PRO A 83 -16.45 -12.98 -11.58
N GLU A 84 -16.66 -14.26 -11.87
CA GLU A 84 -16.55 -14.79 -13.22
C GLU A 84 -17.91 -14.72 -13.92
N THR A 85 -17.92 -14.37 -15.21
CA THR A 85 -19.15 -14.28 -16.00
C THR A 85 -19.77 -15.68 -16.14
N GLY A 86 -20.84 -15.95 -15.39
CA GLY A 86 -21.61 -17.19 -15.48
C GLY A 86 -21.14 -18.36 -14.59
N GLY A 87 -20.21 -18.12 -13.65
CA GLY A 87 -19.73 -19.13 -12.70
C GLY A 87 -20.10 -18.80 -11.24
N PRO A 88 -19.96 -19.77 -10.31
CA PRO A 88 -20.11 -19.50 -8.88
C PRO A 88 -19.05 -18.51 -8.40
N ILE A 89 -19.45 -17.58 -7.53
CA ILE A 89 -18.53 -16.63 -6.90
C ILE A 89 -17.58 -17.41 -6.00
N LYS A 90 -16.29 -17.43 -6.35
CA LYS A 90 -15.23 -18.03 -5.53
C LYS A 90 -14.58 -16.96 -4.66
N GLU A 91 -14.41 -17.28 -3.38
CA GLU A 91 -13.70 -16.46 -2.42
C GLU A 91 -12.27 -16.97 -2.23
N TYR A 92 -11.35 -16.03 -2.03
CA TYR A 92 -9.94 -16.27 -1.81
C TYR A 92 -9.41 -15.34 -0.73
N ASP A 93 -8.49 -15.84 0.09
CA ASP A 93 -7.75 -15.01 1.03
C ASP A 93 -6.39 -14.62 0.43
N ILE A 94 -6.12 -13.32 0.34
CA ILE A 94 -4.77 -12.79 0.09
C ILE A 94 -4.15 -12.47 1.44
N ARG A 95 -2.98 -13.06 1.71
CA ARG A 95 -2.23 -12.87 2.94
C ARG A 95 -0.78 -12.50 2.62
N VAL A 96 -0.05 -11.96 3.60
CA VAL A 96 1.39 -11.73 3.45
C VAL A 96 2.08 -13.05 3.08
N ASN A 97 2.98 -13.02 2.10
CA ASN A 97 3.68 -14.18 1.52
C ASN A 97 2.79 -15.25 0.84
N HIS A 98 1.47 -15.09 0.83
CA HIS A 98 0.53 -15.96 0.13
C HIS A 98 -0.29 -15.14 -0.88
N PRO A 99 0.34 -14.72 -2.01
CA PRO A 99 -0.34 -13.95 -3.03
C PRO A 99 -1.35 -14.79 -3.80
N LEU A 100 -2.43 -14.16 -4.25
CA LEU A 100 -3.38 -14.77 -5.16
C LEU A 100 -2.91 -14.60 -6.60
N ARG A 101 -2.84 -15.70 -7.35
CA ARG A 101 -2.56 -15.66 -8.79
C ARG A 101 -3.87 -15.74 -9.58
N TYR A 102 -4.13 -14.74 -10.41
CA TYR A 102 -5.35 -14.68 -11.22
C TYR A 102 -5.10 -14.01 -12.58
N LYS A 103 -5.48 -14.67 -13.68
CA LYS A 103 -5.29 -14.18 -15.07
C LYS A 103 -3.87 -13.66 -15.39
N GLY A 104 -2.85 -14.35 -14.86
CA GLY A 104 -1.44 -13.96 -15.03
C GLY A 104 -0.99 -12.78 -14.17
N TYR A 105 -1.85 -12.27 -13.28
CA TYR A 105 -1.49 -11.32 -12.23
C TYR A 105 -1.22 -12.05 -10.92
N SER A 106 -0.29 -11.52 -10.14
CA SER A 106 -0.09 -11.84 -8.74
C SER A 106 -0.59 -10.65 -7.91
N LEU A 107 -1.50 -10.91 -6.99
CA LEU A 107 -2.06 -9.93 -6.07
C LEU A 107 -1.45 -10.16 -4.69
N TYR A 108 -0.72 -9.16 -4.21
CA TYR A 108 -0.05 -9.19 -2.91
C TYR A 108 -0.76 -8.25 -1.94
N GLN A 109 -0.89 -8.70 -0.70
CA GLN A 109 -1.16 -7.79 0.40
C GLN A 109 0.11 -6.97 0.68
N ALA A 110 0.14 -5.72 0.22
CA ALA A 110 1.34 -4.88 0.34
C ALA A 110 1.29 -3.97 1.56
N SER A 111 0.13 -3.40 1.87
CA SER A 111 -0.06 -2.50 3.01
C SER A 111 -1.54 -2.35 3.34
N PHE A 112 -1.87 -1.45 4.24
CA PHE A 112 -3.23 -1.07 4.59
C PHE A 112 -3.24 0.39 5.05
N GLU A 113 -4.42 0.98 5.12
CA GLU A 113 -4.61 2.33 5.61
C GLU A 113 -5.80 2.35 6.55
N ILE A 114 -5.64 2.97 7.71
CA ILE A 114 -6.76 3.29 8.60
C ILE A 114 -7.16 4.73 8.32
N THR A 115 -8.43 4.93 7.97
CA THR A 115 -9.05 6.23 7.82
C THR A 115 -10.26 6.35 8.74
N ALA A 116 -10.84 7.53 8.83
CA ALA A 116 -12.09 7.71 9.55
C ALA A 116 -12.96 8.76 8.89
N GLU A 117 -14.26 8.52 8.96
CA GLU A 117 -15.28 9.54 8.78
C GLU A 117 -15.50 10.20 10.15
N VAL A 118 -15.36 11.51 10.21
CA VAL A 118 -15.41 12.27 11.46
C VAL A 118 -16.59 13.23 11.43
N GLU A 119 -17.44 13.15 12.44
CA GLU A 119 -18.49 14.14 12.69
C GLU A 119 -17.87 15.31 13.45
N ILE A 120 -17.86 16.49 12.83
CA ILE A 120 -17.12 17.64 13.35
C ILE A 120 -17.95 18.92 13.26
N LYS A 121 -17.78 19.76 14.28
CA LYS A 121 -18.32 21.11 14.37
C LYS A 121 -17.21 22.13 14.22
N LEU A 122 -17.46 23.12 13.39
CA LEU A 122 -16.63 24.30 13.25
C LEU A 122 -17.22 25.42 14.12
N ILE A 123 -16.41 25.92 15.05
CA ILE A 123 -16.80 26.98 16.00
C ILE A 123 -15.97 28.22 15.71
N HIS A 124 -16.67 29.35 15.55
CA HIS A 124 -16.06 30.67 15.40
C HIS A 124 -16.86 31.67 16.24
N ALA A 125 -16.17 32.49 17.06
CA ALA A 125 -16.78 33.45 17.98
C ALA A 125 -17.94 32.84 18.81
N GLN A 126 -17.69 31.67 19.42
CA GLN A 126 -18.64 30.95 20.28
C GLN A 126 -19.95 30.53 19.60
N ARG A 127 -20.00 30.53 18.25
CA ARG A 127 -21.13 30.01 17.46
C ARG A 127 -20.67 28.87 16.58
N VAL A 128 -21.54 27.86 16.42
CA VAL A 128 -21.34 26.80 15.43
C VAL A 128 -21.66 27.40 14.06
N ILE A 129 -20.66 27.48 13.20
CA ILE A 129 -20.81 28.03 11.84
C ILE A 129 -20.96 26.93 10.79
N TRP A 130 -20.54 25.70 11.10
CA TRP A 130 -20.75 24.53 10.26
C TRP A 130 -20.69 23.24 11.07
N GLU A 131 -21.44 22.23 10.62
CA GLU A 131 -21.46 20.89 11.20
C GLU A 131 -21.72 19.86 10.10
N GLY A 132 -21.00 18.74 10.14
CA GLY A 132 -21.21 17.64 9.21
C GLY A 132 -20.27 16.47 9.42
N ALA A 133 -20.52 15.39 8.68
CA ALA A 133 -19.59 14.29 8.52
C ALA A 133 -18.54 14.65 7.47
N TRP A 134 -17.28 14.31 7.76
CA TRP A 134 -16.13 14.68 6.95
C TRP A 134 -15.14 13.53 6.84
N GLN A 135 -14.62 13.29 5.64
CA GLN A 135 -13.64 12.25 5.37
C GLN A 135 -12.39 12.81 4.68
N PRO A 136 -11.23 12.14 4.76
CA PRO A 136 -10.03 12.61 4.09
C PRO A 136 -10.23 12.83 2.59
N GLY A 137 -9.84 14.01 2.12
CA GLY A 137 -10.06 14.50 0.76
C GLY A 137 -11.10 15.62 0.69
N ASP A 138 -12.07 15.64 1.61
CA ASP A 138 -13.12 16.65 1.63
C ASP A 138 -12.55 18.05 1.89
N CYS A 139 -13.21 19.05 1.30
CA CYS A 139 -12.84 20.45 1.41
C CYS A 139 -14.08 21.28 1.78
N LEU A 140 -13.91 22.21 2.70
CA LEU A 140 -14.94 23.11 3.21
C LEU A 140 -14.52 24.54 2.90
N GLY A 141 -15.35 25.27 2.16
CA GLY A 141 -15.25 26.72 2.08
C GLY A 141 -15.77 27.32 3.38
N ILE A 142 -15.04 28.25 3.98
CA ILE A 142 -15.44 28.83 5.26
C ILE A 142 -16.63 29.79 5.05
N PRO A 143 -17.76 29.58 5.75
CA PRO A 143 -18.88 30.52 5.69
C PRO A 143 -18.44 31.94 6.09
N GLY A 144 -18.72 32.92 5.23
CA GLY A 144 -18.31 34.31 5.44
C GLY A 144 -16.90 34.67 4.96
N ASN A 145 -16.13 33.71 4.42
CA ASN A 145 -14.84 33.99 3.79
C ASN A 145 -14.61 33.10 2.55
N SER A 146 -14.86 33.63 1.36
CA SER A 146 -14.71 32.91 0.09
C SER A 146 -13.27 32.53 -0.26
N ASP A 147 -12.29 33.21 0.34
CA ASP A 147 -10.87 33.01 0.05
C ASP A 147 -10.29 31.86 0.86
N LEU A 148 -10.91 31.52 2.01
CA LEU A 148 -10.46 30.46 2.90
C LEU A 148 -11.13 29.12 2.61
N ARG A 149 -10.30 28.09 2.51
CA ARG A 149 -10.73 26.69 2.39
C ARG A 149 -9.98 25.82 3.38
N VAL A 150 -10.68 24.91 4.02
CA VAL A 150 -10.07 23.90 4.90
C VAL A 150 -10.23 22.55 4.25
N LYS A 151 -9.14 21.80 4.15
CA LYS A 151 -9.09 20.45 3.61
C LYS A 151 -8.81 19.47 4.73
N PHE A 152 -9.61 18.41 4.84
CA PHE A 152 -9.25 17.26 5.64
C PHE A 152 -8.22 16.43 4.87
N THR A 153 -6.95 16.59 5.20
CA THR A 153 -5.86 15.99 4.42
C THR A 153 -5.75 14.49 4.66
N ARG A 154 -5.72 14.06 5.93
CA ARG A 154 -5.66 12.65 6.32
C ARG A 154 -6.06 12.45 7.77
N PHE A 155 -6.58 11.27 8.05
CA PHE A 155 -6.77 10.77 9.41
C PHE A 155 -5.47 10.12 9.89
N LEU A 156 -5.13 10.33 11.15
CA LEU A 156 -3.92 9.83 11.79
C LEU A 156 -4.37 8.99 13.01
N PRO A 157 -4.28 7.66 12.96
CA PRO A 157 -4.88 6.80 13.99
C PRO A 157 -4.09 6.81 15.32
N ASP A 158 -2.77 7.04 15.27
CA ASP A 158 -1.93 7.18 16.46
C ASP A 158 -0.85 8.23 16.25
N VAL A 159 -1.07 9.44 16.76
CA VAL A 159 -0.08 10.53 16.75
C VAL A 159 0.61 10.60 18.10
N TYR A 160 1.94 10.43 18.13
CA TYR A 160 2.73 10.57 19.36
C TYR A 160 3.89 11.55 19.16
N GLU A 161 4.39 12.06 20.27
CA GLU A 161 5.54 12.96 20.32
C GLU A 161 6.76 12.15 20.74
N ASP A 162 7.82 12.19 19.93
CA ASP A 162 9.12 11.60 20.27
C ASP A 162 9.84 12.46 21.33
N GLU A 163 10.89 11.93 21.97
CA GLU A 163 11.70 12.63 22.99
C GLU A 163 12.26 13.97 22.48
N LYS A 164 12.41 14.11 21.15
CA LYS A 164 12.85 15.32 20.46
C LYS A 164 11.72 16.31 20.13
N GLY A 165 10.49 16.06 20.57
CA GLY A 165 9.31 16.87 20.23
C GLY A 165 8.78 16.66 18.80
N ILE A 166 9.32 15.69 18.06
CA ILE A 166 8.89 15.40 16.69
C ILE A 166 7.60 14.56 16.74
N ARG A 167 6.55 15.02 16.07
CA ARG A 167 5.31 14.25 15.94
C ARG A 167 5.49 13.12 14.94
N GLN A 168 5.35 11.88 15.39
CA GLN A 168 5.35 10.68 14.57
C GLN A 168 3.94 10.08 14.51
N VAL A 169 3.70 9.25 13.50
CA VAL A 169 2.40 8.60 13.31
C VAL A 169 2.57 7.11 13.09
N ARG A 170 1.87 6.33 13.91
CA ARG A 170 1.72 4.88 13.78
C ARG A 170 0.38 4.58 13.11
N MET A 171 0.37 3.58 12.24
CA MET A 171 -0.80 3.23 11.41
C MET A 171 -1.40 1.87 11.78
N ASP A 172 -0.82 1.19 12.76
CA ASP A 172 -1.15 -0.17 13.20
C ASP A 172 -2.29 -0.22 14.23
N ALA A 173 -2.58 0.88 14.91
CA ALA A 173 -3.65 0.94 15.88
C ALA A 173 -4.22 2.35 16.02
N VAL A 174 -5.49 2.40 16.44
CA VAL A 174 -6.16 3.66 16.78
C VAL A 174 -5.99 3.89 18.27
N ARG A 175 -4.89 4.54 18.67
CA ARG A 175 -4.58 4.83 20.09
C ARG A 175 -4.76 6.29 20.44
N ASN A 176 -4.34 7.16 19.54
CA ASN A 176 -4.31 8.59 19.75
C ASN A 176 -4.72 9.30 18.46
N PRO A 177 -5.99 9.13 18.07
CA PRO A 177 -6.48 9.56 16.77
C PRO A 177 -6.53 11.09 16.64
N ALA A 178 -6.13 11.57 15.47
CA ALA A 178 -6.20 12.98 15.12
C ALA A 178 -6.49 13.17 13.64
N MET A 179 -7.05 14.32 13.31
CA MET A 179 -7.22 14.79 11.93
C MET A 179 -6.13 15.78 11.59
N GLU A 180 -5.54 15.66 10.40
CA GLU A 180 -4.72 16.71 9.84
C GLU A 180 -5.54 17.57 8.88
N LEU A 181 -5.68 18.86 9.23
CA LEU A 181 -6.39 19.86 8.46
C LEU A 181 -5.41 20.84 7.84
N HIS A 182 -5.56 21.10 6.54
CA HIS A 182 -4.78 22.11 5.83
C HIS A 182 -5.69 23.28 5.46
N ILE A 183 -5.31 24.48 5.88
CA ILE A 183 -6.05 25.73 5.62
C ILE A 183 -5.36 26.47 4.48
N TYR A 184 -6.11 26.78 3.44
CA TYR A 184 -5.67 27.48 2.26
C TYR A 184 -6.34 28.85 2.17
N ASN A 185 -5.57 29.87 1.81
CA ASN A 185 -6.06 31.20 1.44
C ASN A 185 -5.73 31.45 -0.04
N ARG A 186 -6.74 31.66 -0.88
CA ARG A 186 -6.57 31.84 -2.34
C ARG A 186 -5.69 30.76 -2.98
N GLY A 187 -5.85 29.52 -2.51
CA GLY A 187 -5.09 28.35 -2.98
C GLY A 187 -3.69 28.16 -2.37
N ARG A 188 -3.18 29.13 -1.59
CA ARG A 188 -1.90 28.99 -0.88
C ARG A 188 -2.13 28.41 0.50
N LEU A 189 -1.36 27.37 0.87
CA LEU A 189 -1.38 26.81 2.23
C LEU A 189 -0.91 27.89 3.21
N VAL A 190 -1.77 28.27 4.17
CA VAL A 190 -1.47 29.27 5.20
C VAL A 190 -1.29 28.65 6.58
N GLN A 191 -1.95 27.52 6.86
CA GLN A 191 -1.86 26.88 8.18
C GLN A 191 -2.09 25.37 8.08
N GLN A 192 -1.39 24.61 8.91
CA GLN A 192 -1.62 23.18 9.15
C GLN A 192 -2.06 23.00 10.59
N GLN A 193 -3.17 22.32 10.81
CA GLN A 193 -3.74 22.12 12.14
C GLN A 193 -3.98 20.63 12.38
N LEU A 194 -3.51 20.17 13.53
CA LEU A 194 -3.84 18.84 14.04
C LEU A 194 -5.07 18.97 14.95
N VAL A 195 -6.09 18.14 14.80
CA VAL A 195 -7.26 18.15 15.69
C VAL A 195 -7.41 16.76 16.29
N PHE A 196 -7.11 16.62 17.58
CA PHE A 196 -7.23 15.34 18.27
C PHE A 196 -8.69 14.99 18.53
N CYS A 197 -9.05 13.72 18.31
CA CYS A 197 -10.42 13.24 18.48
C CYS A 197 -10.84 13.14 19.95
N ASP A 198 -9.89 13.16 20.90
CA ASP A 198 -10.17 13.24 22.34
C ASP A 198 -10.54 14.66 22.82
N GLY A 199 -10.52 15.65 21.92
CA GLY A 199 -10.86 17.04 22.20
C GLY A 199 -9.75 17.85 22.87
N ARG A 200 -8.56 17.28 23.09
CA ARG A 200 -7.45 18.04 23.69
C ARG A 200 -6.93 19.11 22.72
N LYS A 201 -6.51 20.24 23.29
CA LYS A 201 -5.91 21.33 22.53
C LYS A 201 -4.45 21.01 22.19
N ASN A 202 -4.01 21.37 20.98
CA ASN A 202 -2.60 21.30 20.62
C ASN A 202 -1.75 22.19 21.53
N LYS A 203 -0.53 21.74 21.86
CA LYS A 203 0.54 22.64 22.34
C LYS A 203 0.78 23.69 21.26
N ARG A 204 0.55 24.97 21.60
CA ARG A 204 0.64 26.12 20.69
C ARG A 204 2.02 26.77 20.81
N LYS A 205 2.57 27.29 19.71
CA LYS A 205 3.69 28.23 19.81
C LYS A 205 3.15 29.59 20.28
N ALA A 206 3.93 30.30 21.10
CA ALA A 206 3.57 31.65 21.51
C ALA A 206 3.40 32.55 20.28
N GLY A 207 2.24 33.21 20.15
CA GLY A 207 1.88 34.05 18.98
C GLY A 207 1.18 33.32 17.83
N GLU A 208 0.90 32.03 17.95
CA GLU A 208 0.15 31.28 16.93
C GLU A 208 -1.36 31.54 17.06
N GLU A 209 -1.92 32.37 16.17
CA GLU A 209 -3.36 32.56 16.05
C GLU A 209 -4.02 31.31 15.43
N VAL A 210 -5.02 30.79 16.13
CA VAL A 210 -5.85 29.70 15.63
C VAL A 210 -7.07 30.32 14.99
N LEU A 211 -7.15 30.26 13.66
CA LEU A 211 -8.27 30.83 12.90
C LEU A 211 -9.62 30.18 13.26
N PHE A 212 -9.59 28.88 13.62
CA PHE A 212 -10.79 28.09 13.84
C PHE A 212 -10.66 27.10 14.99
N GLU A 213 -11.68 27.04 15.85
CA GLU A 213 -11.83 25.98 16.84
C GLU A 213 -12.70 24.86 16.27
N TRP A 214 -12.25 23.63 16.50
CA TRP A 214 -12.91 22.43 16.00
C TRP A 214 -13.32 21.56 17.16
N GLN A 215 -14.55 21.03 17.10
CA GLN A 215 -15.05 20.09 18.08
C GLN A 215 -15.49 18.81 17.36
N ILE A 216 -14.78 17.72 17.63
CA ILE A 216 -15.14 16.40 17.12
C ILE A 216 -16.24 15.82 18.01
N LYS A 217 -17.33 15.37 17.41
CA LYS A 217 -18.45 14.70 18.09
C LYS A 217 -18.21 13.20 18.18
N ASN A 218 -17.89 12.60 17.04
CA ASN A 218 -17.68 11.18 16.91
C ASN A 218 -16.81 10.90 15.68
N PHE A 219 -16.24 9.71 15.58
CA PHE A 219 -15.57 9.23 14.39
C PHE A 219 -15.80 7.74 14.19
N THR A 220 -15.96 7.33 12.94
CA THR A 220 -16.09 5.93 12.54
C THR A 220 -14.90 5.54 11.69
N THR A 221 -14.11 4.60 12.17
CA THR A 221 -12.91 4.14 11.47
C THR A 221 -13.25 3.17 10.35
N ARG A 222 -12.48 3.21 9.28
CA ARG A 222 -12.55 2.28 8.15
C ARG A 222 -11.13 1.90 7.74
N SER A 223 -10.94 0.64 7.40
CA SER A 223 -9.64 0.15 6.92
C SER A 223 -9.70 -0.10 5.42
N ALA A 224 -8.74 0.44 4.68
CA ALA A 224 -8.51 0.08 3.29
C ALA A 224 -7.39 -0.95 3.21
N SER A 225 -7.56 -1.95 2.35
CA SER A 225 -6.47 -2.82 1.94
C SER A 225 -5.71 -2.18 0.78
N ILE A 226 -4.37 -2.26 0.82
CA ILE A 226 -3.52 -1.86 -0.29
C ILE A 226 -3.01 -3.12 -0.97
N LEU A 227 -3.63 -3.45 -2.11
CA LEU A 227 -3.24 -4.59 -2.93
C LEU A 227 -2.25 -4.15 -4.01
N GLN A 228 -1.07 -4.78 -4.02
CA GLN A 228 -0.12 -4.63 -5.13
C GLN A 228 -0.43 -5.68 -6.19
N VAL A 229 -0.77 -5.21 -7.38
CA VAL A 229 -1.11 -6.04 -8.53
C VAL A 229 0.09 -6.04 -9.48
N VAL A 230 0.68 -7.21 -9.69
CA VAL A 230 1.89 -7.39 -10.50
C VAL A 230 1.63 -8.38 -11.63
N LYS A 231 2.08 -8.07 -12.85
CA LYS A 231 2.20 -9.03 -13.95
C LYS A 231 3.55 -8.81 -14.62
N ASP A 232 4.40 -9.83 -14.55
CA ASP A 232 5.76 -9.76 -15.09
C ASP A 232 6.06 -10.99 -15.95
N PRO A 233 6.03 -10.85 -17.30
CA PRO A 233 6.36 -11.95 -18.20
C PRO A 233 7.87 -12.27 -18.22
N GLY A 234 8.73 -11.34 -17.81
CA GLY A 234 10.19 -11.52 -17.81
C GLY A 234 10.68 -12.46 -16.71
N VAL A 235 9.94 -12.55 -15.60
CA VAL A 235 10.30 -13.42 -14.46
C VAL A 235 10.50 -14.88 -14.88
N ALA A 236 9.63 -15.43 -15.74
CA ALA A 236 9.77 -16.80 -16.21
C ALA A 236 11.08 -17.01 -16.98
N ILE A 237 11.45 -16.07 -17.84
CA ILE A 237 12.69 -16.09 -18.64
C ILE A 237 13.92 -16.01 -17.73
N ILE A 238 13.89 -15.13 -16.72
CA ILE A 238 14.96 -14.98 -15.73
C ILE A 238 15.18 -16.31 -14.99
N TRP A 239 14.11 -16.97 -14.54
CA TRP A 239 14.22 -18.28 -13.89
C TRP A 239 14.78 -19.36 -14.80
N THR A 240 14.40 -19.39 -16.08
CA THR A 240 15.02 -20.27 -17.08
C THR A 240 16.53 -20.02 -17.17
N GLY A 241 16.94 -18.77 -17.20
CA GLY A 241 18.35 -18.38 -17.17
C GLY A 241 19.06 -18.89 -15.91
N PHE A 242 18.50 -18.69 -14.71
CA PHE A 242 19.08 -19.23 -13.47
C PHE A 242 19.18 -20.75 -13.48
N ILE A 243 18.17 -21.47 -13.98
CA ILE A 243 18.22 -22.94 -14.10
C ILE A 243 19.38 -23.34 -15.03
N MET A 244 19.53 -22.70 -16.18
CA MET A 244 20.65 -22.94 -17.10
C MET A 244 22.01 -22.65 -16.45
N LEU A 245 22.10 -21.59 -15.65
CA LEU A 245 23.31 -21.23 -14.92
C LEU A 245 23.70 -22.32 -13.92
N PHE A 246 22.75 -22.78 -13.10
CA PHE A 246 23.00 -23.85 -12.13
C PHE A 246 23.39 -25.17 -12.81
N LEU A 247 22.77 -25.51 -13.94
CA LEU A 247 23.15 -26.68 -14.73
C LEU A 247 24.59 -26.55 -15.27
N GLY A 248 24.95 -25.39 -15.83
CA GLY A 248 26.30 -25.13 -16.33
C GLY A 248 27.37 -25.19 -15.22
N LEU A 249 27.10 -24.57 -14.07
CA LEU A 249 27.99 -24.64 -12.90
C LEU A 249 28.12 -26.06 -12.35
N GLY A 250 27.01 -26.80 -12.27
CA GLY A 250 27.03 -28.22 -11.87
C GLY A 250 27.94 -29.04 -12.77
N MET A 251 27.84 -28.89 -14.09
CA MET A 251 28.72 -29.58 -15.05
C MET A 251 30.20 -29.25 -14.84
N LEU A 252 30.54 -28.03 -14.43
CA LEU A 252 31.93 -27.63 -14.13
C LEU A 252 32.45 -28.27 -12.84
N LEU A 253 31.62 -28.30 -11.78
CA LEU A 253 32.03 -28.81 -10.47
C LEU A 253 32.19 -30.33 -10.46
N PHE A 254 31.23 -31.07 -11.00
CA PHE A 254 31.25 -32.54 -10.99
C PHE A 254 32.31 -33.14 -11.92
N LYS A 255 32.86 -32.36 -12.87
CA LYS A 255 33.93 -32.81 -13.77
C LYS A 255 35.33 -32.52 -13.28
N ARG A 256 35.51 -31.70 -12.25
CA ARG A 256 36.84 -31.41 -11.70
C ARG A 256 37.36 -32.52 -10.78
N GLN A 257 36.50 -33.49 -10.41
CA GLN A 257 36.82 -34.60 -9.50
C GLN A 257 37.01 -35.98 -10.19
N LEU A 258 37.03 -36.04 -11.53
CA LEU A 258 37.25 -37.25 -12.34
C LEU A 258 38.43 -37.06 -13.29
#